data_AF-A0A3B9T3V0-F1
#
_entry.id   AF-A0A3B9T3V0-F1
#
_cell.length_a   1.000
_cell.length_b   1.000
_cell.length_c   1.000
_cell.angle_alpha   90.00
_cell.angle_beta   90.00
_cell.angle_gamma   90.00
#
_symmetry.space_group_name_H-M   'P 1'
#
loop_
_entity.id
_entity.type
_entity.pdbx_description
1 polymer ?
#
loop_
_entity_poly.entity_id
_entity_poly.type
_entity_poly.pdbx_seq_one_letter_code
_entity_poly.pdbx_strand_id
1 'polypeptide(L)'
;QQQPFHQQPSAMNQAPRPSTPPPAPRPSTPPPAPRTPAPAPQPAAPAIPPMRIPPLPNPLNKGQKVPLDPQHSGFTKVKLGFGWNVSDNRCDIDASAFLLGANGKVPGDDWFVFYGQDVSPDRSVRFYSNSAGEDREYIEIDLTKVNPDIKRIVFVLTIHEAYEQRLNFSMIQDAYMRILDPQNQVVYSYRMQELYANVTSMTIGEIYLHNGQWKVNPVGNGVDQDLAGQCAIYGVQIC
;
A
#
# COMPACT_ATOMS: atom_id res chain seq x y z
N GLN A 1 88.80 -87.55 10.09
CA GLN A 1 88.75 -87.70 8.62
C GLN A 1 88.43 -86.34 8.03
N GLN A 2 89.28 -85.81 7.15
CA GLN A 2 89.16 -84.50 6.51
C GLN A 2 88.33 -84.63 5.22
N GLN A 3 87.40 -83.70 4.98
CA GLN A 3 87.01 -83.22 3.64
C GLN A 3 86.45 -81.78 3.72
N PRO A 4 86.57 -80.97 2.66
CA PRO A 4 86.87 -79.54 2.76
C PRO A 4 85.68 -78.61 2.41
N PHE A 5 85.61 -77.45 3.05
CA PHE A 5 84.68 -76.37 2.69
C PHE A 5 85.31 -75.41 1.67
N HIS A 6 84.61 -75.24 0.55
CA HIS A 6 84.93 -74.35 -0.57
C HIS A 6 84.77 -72.86 -0.22
N GLN A 7 85.63 -72.04 -0.84
CA GLN A 7 85.62 -70.58 -0.79
C GLN A 7 84.50 -69.95 -1.65
N GLN A 8 84.07 -68.76 -1.22
CA GLN A 8 83.05 -67.83 -1.73
C GLN A 8 83.20 -67.39 -3.20
N PRO A 9 82.16 -66.72 -3.75
CA PRO A 9 82.38 -65.27 -3.96
C PRO A 9 81.22 -64.34 -3.57
N SER A 10 81.66 -63.19 -3.07
CA SER A 10 81.07 -61.86 -2.86
C SER A 10 79.77 -61.48 -3.57
N ALA A 11 78.79 -61.00 -2.78
CA ALA A 11 77.62 -60.28 -3.26
C ALA A 11 77.84 -58.75 -3.19
N MET A 12 77.54 -58.08 -4.31
CA MET A 12 77.61 -56.64 -4.52
C MET A 12 76.74 -55.83 -3.56
N ASN A 13 77.32 -54.74 -3.07
CA ASN A 13 76.72 -53.71 -2.23
C ASN A 13 75.77 -52.82 -3.07
N GLN A 14 74.47 -52.78 -2.76
CA GLN A 14 73.51 -51.86 -3.40
C GLN A 14 73.31 -50.62 -2.51
N ALA A 15 73.50 -49.43 -3.08
CA ALA A 15 73.21 -48.15 -2.44
C ALA A 15 71.69 -47.93 -2.27
N PRO A 16 71.23 -47.28 -1.18
CA PRO A 16 69.82 -47.03 -0.94
C PRO A 16 69.27 -45.93 -1.88
N ARG A 17 68.07 -46.14 -2.42
CA ARG A 17 67.33 -45.15 -3.24
C ARG A 17 66.76 -44.03 -2.37
N PRO A 18 66.63 -42.79 -2.88
CA PRO A 18 65.99 -41.70 -2.15
C PRO A 18 64.47 -41.90 -2.06
N SER A 19 63.92 -41.74 -0.86
CA SER A 19 62.48 -41.78 -0.58
C SER A 19 61.81 -40.47 -0.96
N THR A 20 60.81 -40.51 -1.84
CA THR A 20 59.91 -39.38 -2.15
C THR A 20 59.00 -39.04 -0.97
N PRO A 21 58.81 -37.75 -0.62
CA PRO A 21 57.89 -37.35 0.44
C PRO A 21 56.42 -37.51 0.02
N PRO A 22 55.50 -37.74 0.97
CA PRO A 22 54.08 -37.93 0.68
C PRO A 22 53.41 -36.63 0.19
N PRO A 23 52.36 -36.70 -0.63
CA PRO A 23 51.65 -35.52 -1.12
C PRO A 23 50.88 -34.82 0.01
N ALA A 24 50.87 -33.48 -0.03
CA ALA A 24 50.13 -32.66 0.93
C ALA A 24 48.60 -32.88 0.83
N PRO A 25 47.86 -32.79 1.95
CA PRO A 25 46.41 -32.96 1.94
C PRO A 25 45.72 -31.81 1.19
N ARG A 26 44.73 -32.14 0.37
CA ARG A 26 43.87 -31.14 -0.32
C ARG A 26 43.04 -30.36 0.70
N PRO A 27 42.83 -29.05 0.50
CA PRO A 27 41.88 -28.29 1.30
C PRO A 27 40.45 -28.81 1.05
N SER A 28 39.74 -29.14 2.13
CA SER A 28 38.33 -29.52 2.11
C SER A 28 37.46 -28.30 1.85
N THR A 29 36.66 -28.33 0.78
CA THR A 29 35.60 -27.33 0.54
C THR A 29 34.56 -27.38 1.66
N PRO A 30 34.19 -26.25 2.28
CA PRO A 30 33.14 -26.24 3.30
C PRO A 30 31.79 -26.63 2.68
N PRO A 31 30.91 -27.30 3.44
CA PRO A 31 29.58 -27.67 2.96
C PRO A 31 28.75 -26.41 2.64
N PRO A 32 27.85 -26.48 1.65
CA PRO A 32 26.94 -25.37 1.35
C PRO A 32 26.06 -25.07 2.57
N ALA A 33 25.89 -23.79 2.89
CA ALA A 33 24.99 -23.36 3.95
C ALA A 33 23.56 -23.92 3.70
N PRO A 34 22.82 -24.32 4.76
CA PRO A 34 21.45 -24.74 4.62
C PRO A 34 20.64 -23.58 4.01
N ARG A 35 20.04 -23.82 2.84
CA ARG A 35 19.09 -22.88 2.25
C ARG A 35 17.90 -22.82 3.19
N THR A 36 17.63 -21.65 3.77
CA THR A 36 16.36 -21.41 4.45
C THR A 36 15.23 -21.77 3.48
N PRO A 37 14.26 -22.60 3.88
CA PRO A 37 13.08 -22.84 3.05
C PRO A 37 12.43 -21.50 2.70
N ALA A 38 12.04 -21.32 1.44
CA ALA A 38 11.18 -20.21 1.08
C ALA A 38 9.94 -20.24 1.99
N PRO A 39 9.42 -19.06 2.44
CA PRO A 39 8.21 -19.02 3.23
C PRO A 39 7.11 -19.80 2.50
N ALA A 40 6.34 -20.59 3.25
CA ALA A 40 5.20 -21.31 2.72
C ALA A 40 4.26 -20.31 2.00
N PRO A 41 3.61 -20.72 0.88
CA PRO A 41 2.62 -19.87 0.25
C PRO A 41 1.56 -19.52 1.30
N GLN A 42 1.43 -18.22 1.59
CA GLN A 42 0.39 -17.72 2.47
C GLN A 42 -0.97 -18.10 1.85
N PRO A 43 -1.96 -18.50 2.66
CA PRO A 43 -3.32 -18.73 2.17
C PRO A 43 -3.80 -17.49 1.40
N ALA A 44 -4.36 -17.69 0.21
CA ALA A 44 -4.94 -16.59 -0.54
C ALA A 44 -6.01 -15.91 0.32
N ALA A 45 -5.93 -14.58 0.47
CA ALA A 45 -6.98 -13.80 1.09
C ALA A 45 -8.32 -14.13 0.40
N PRO A 46 -9.45 -14.19 1.14
CA PRO A 46 -10.75 -14.48 0.56
C PRO A 46 -11.05 -13.50 -0.58
N ALA A 47 -11.48 -14.03 -1.72
CA ALA A 47 -11.77 -13.23 -2.91
C ALA A 47 -12.84 -12.18 -2.59
N ILE A 48 -12.51 -10.91 -2.80
CA ILE A 48 -13.47 -9.82 -2.70
C ILE A 48 -14.44 -9.97 -3.89
N PRO A 49 -15.74 -10.24 -3.69
CA PRO A 49 -16.66 -10.39 -4.80
C PRO A 49 -16.73 -9.07 -5.59
N PRO A 50 -16.78 -9.12 -6.92
CA PRO A 50 -16.92 -7.93 -7.74
C PRO A 50 -18.26 -7.26 -7.40
N MET A 51 -18.18 -5.99 -7.08
CA MET A 51 -19.33 -5.15 -6.77
C MET A 51 -19.96 -4.66 -8.07
N ARG A 52 -21.29 -4.63 -8.10
CA ARG A 52 -22.02 -3.91 -9.13
C ARG A 52 -21.85 -2.40 -8.88
N ILE A 53 -21.30 -1.70 -9.86
CA ILE A 53 -21.12 -0.25 -9.77
C ILE A 53 -22.49 0.44 -9.69
N PRO A 54 -22.77 1.23 -8.64
CA PRO A 54 -24.02 1.99 -8.53
C PRO A 54 -24.06 3.10 -9.59
N PRO A 55 -25.24 3.72 -9.82
CA PRO A 55 -25.33 4.89 -10.68
C PRO A 55 -24.37 6.01 -10.22
N LEU A 56 -23.68 6.60 -11.18
CA LEU A 56 -22.77 7.74 -11.00
C LEU A 56 -23.36 9.00 -11.67
N PRO A 57 -24.44 9.59 -11.11
CA PRO A 57 -25.01 10.82 -11.65
C PRO A 57 -24.10 12.02 -11.38
N ASN A 58 -24.30 13.09 -12.14
CA ASN A 58 -23.57 14.35 -12.03
C ASN A 58 -22.03 14.14 -12.00
N PRO A 59 -21.46 13.50 -13.03
CA PRO A 59 -20.04 13.20 -13.05
C PRO A 59 -19.22 14.49 -13.10
N LEU A 60 -18.19 14.56 -12.27
CA LEU A 60 -17.18 15.59 -12.30
C LEU A 60 -15.96 15.14 -13.10
N ASN A 61 -15.28 16.09 -13.74
CA ASN A 61 -13.99 15.85 -14.38
C ASN A 61 -12.84 16.06 -13.41
N LYS A 62 -11.69 15.43 -13.68
CA LYS A 62 -10.44 15.69 -12.97
C LYS A 62 -10.12 17.19 -12.99
N GLY A 63 -9.84 17.75 -11.82
CA GLY A 63 -9.56 19.18 -11.59
C GLY A 63 -10.80 20.09 -11.56
N GLN A 64 -12.01 19.56 -11.74
CA GLN A 64 -13.23 20.36 -11.76
C GLN A 64 -13.62 20.80 -10.35
N LYS A 65 -13.55 22.12 -10.11
CA LYS A 65 -13.82 22.74 -8.82
C LYS A 65 -15.25 23.27 -8.72
N VAL A 66 -16.13 22.57 -8.02
CA VAL A 66 -17.55 22.94 -7.86
C VAL A 66 -17.90 23.22 -6.39
N PRO A 67 -18.93 24.02 -6.09
CA PRO A 67 -19.48 24.11 -4.73
C PRO A 67 -19.90 22.73 -4.23
N LEU A 68 -19.73 22.45 -2.93
CA LEU A 68 -20.18 21.20 -2.34
C LEU A 68 -21.71 21.08 -2.35
N ASP A 69 -22.41 22.17 -2.05
CA ASP A 69 -23.87 22.29 -2.05
C ASP A 69 -24.35 23.12 -3.27
N PRO A 70 -24.53 22.49 -4.46
CA PRO A 70 -24.89 23.23 -5.68
C PRO A 70 -26.23 23.94 -5.60
N GLN A 71 -27.17 23.41 -4.82
CA GLN A 71 -28.51 23.96 -4.69
C GLN A 71 -28.62 25.00 -3.56
N HIS A 72 -27.53 25.25 -2.82
CA HIS A 72 -27.52 26.13 -1.64
C HIS A 72 -28.61 25.74 -0.63
N SER A 73 -28.86 24.44 -0.50
CA SER A 73 -29.83 23.84 0.41
C SER A 73 -29.43 23.99 1.89
N GLY A 74 -28.16 24.34 2.16
CA GLY A 74 -27.62 24.54 3.50
C GLY A 74 -27.33 23.23 4.22
N PHE A 75 -27.11 22.12 3.49
CA PHE A 75 -26.75 20.88 4.18
C PHE A 75 -25.41 21.03 4.88
N THR A 76 -25.35 20.50 6.09
CA THR A 76 -24.18 20.59 6.98
C THR A 76 -23.45 19.27 7.10
N LYS A 77 -24.02 18.19 6.57
CA LYS A 77 -23.43 16.86 6.58
C LYS A 77 -23.32 16.33 5.16
N VAL A 78 -22.22 15.66 4.87
CA VAL A 78 -22.03 14.92 3.62
C VAL A 78 -21.46 13.55 3.91
N LYS A 79 -21.71 12.64 3.00
CA LYS A 79 -21.10 11.31 3.01
C LYS A 79 -20.37 11.07 1.70
N LEU A 80 -19.13 10.64 1.77
CA LEU A 80 -18.38 10.15 0.64
C LEU A 80 -18.47 8.63 0.62
N GLY A 81 -18.87 8.05 -0.51
CA GLY A 81 -18.86 6.61 -0.75
C GLY A 81 -17.77 6.26 -1.75
N PHE A 82 -16.95 5.26 -1.42
CA PHE A 82 -15.85 4.78 -2.24
C PHE A 82 -16.09 3.33 -2.64
N GLY A 83 -15.91 3.04 -3.92
CA GLY A 83 -16.05 1.68 -4.44
C GLY A 83 -15.04 1.40 -5.52
N TRP A 84 -14.72 0.11 -5.66
CA TRP A 84 -13.76 -0.42 -6.62
C TRP A 84 -14.00 -1.92 -6.83
N ASN A 85 -13.45 -2.44 -7.91
CA ASN A 85 -13.25 -3.86 -8.17
C ASN A 85 -11.75 -4.13 -8.26
N VAL A 86 -11.36 -5.38 -8.13
CA VAL A 86 -9.96 -5.79 -8.26
C VAL A 86 -9.85 -6.97 -9.21
N SER A 87 -8.82 -6.99 -10.04
CA SER A 87 -8.45 -8.16 -10.84
C SER A 87 -7.56 -9.13 -10.08
N ASP A 88 -6.87 -8.66 -9.04
CA ASP A 88 -6.08 -9.46 -8.11
C ASP A 88 -6.65 -9.30 -6.69
N ASN A 89 -7.13 -10.41 -6.10
CA ASN A 89 -7.77 -10.42 -4.78
C ASN A 89 -6.81 -10.15 -3.62
N ARG A 90 -5.50 -10.07 -3.88
CA ARG A 90 -4.52 -9.60 -2.89
C ARG A 90 -4.56 -8.08 -2.72
N CYS A 91 -5.15 -7.35 -3.67
CA CYS A 91 -5.35 -5.91 -3.57
C CYS A 91 -6.38 -5.59 -2.48
N ASP A 92 -5.89 -5.37 -1.28
CA ASP A 92 -6.64 -4.77 -0.19
C ASP A 92 -6.50 -3.24 -0.30
N ILE A 93 -7.62 -2.58 -0.59
CA ILE A 93 -7.64 -1.13 -0.87
C ILE A 93 -8.31 -0.45 0.30
N ASP A 94 -7.66 0.58 0.82
CA ASP A 94 -8.18 1.41 1.91
C ASP A 94 -8.43 2.83 1.43
N ALA A 95 -9.59 3.38 1.78
CA ALA A 95 -9.90 4.80 1.72
C ALA A 95 -9.53 5.48 3.04
N SER A 96 -8.93 6.66 2.94
CA SER A 96 -8.54 7.46 4.11
C SER A 96 -8.73 8.95 3.86
N ALA A 97 -8.76 9.73 4.95
CA ALA A 97 -8.90 11.18 4.92
C ALA A 97 -7.80 11.87 5.73
N PHE A 98 -7.13 12.85 5.11
CA PHE A 98 -6.21 13.76 5.79
C PHE A 98 -6.89 15.12 5.99
N LEU A 99 -7.05 15.53 7.25
CA LEU A 99 -7.61 16.84 7.59
C LEU A 99 -6.46 17.84 7.72
N LEU A 100 -6.36 18.76 6.75
CA LEU A 100 -5.21 19.63 6.57
C LEU A 100 -5.52 21.07 6.99
N GLY A 101 -4.57 21.67 7.68
CA GLY A 101 -4.54 23.10 7.98
C GLY A 101 -4.17 23.95 6.76
N ALA A 102 -4.05 25.26 6.97
CA ALA A 102 -3.68 26.22 5.92
C ALA A 102 -2.29 25.97 5.31
N ASN A 103 -1.39 25.31 6.04
CA ASN A 103 -0.07 24.91 5.58
C ASN A 103 -0.07 23.65 4.69
N GLY A 104 -1.25 23.05 4.44
CA GLY A 104 -1.37 21.81 3.67
C GLY A 104 -0.90 20.56 4.41
N LYS A 105 -0.76 20.62 5.74
CA LYS A 105 -0.35 19.50 6.60
C LYS A 105 -1.41 19.23 7.67
N VAL A 106 -1.43 18.02 8.19
CA VAL A 106 -2.22 17.69 9.38
C VAL A 106 -1.71 18.47 10.59
N PRO A 107 -2.59 18.93 11.51
CA PRO A 107 -2.15 19.50 12.79
C PRO A 107 -1.43 18.50 13.70
N GLY A 108 -1.75 17.21 13.57
CA GLY A 108 -1.17 16.09 14.29
C GLY A 108 -1.60 14.77 13.64
N ASP A 109 -0.96 13.66 14.01
CA ASP A 109 -1.22 12.34 13.42
C ASP A 109 -2.66 11.86 13.66
N ASP A 110 -3.31 12.37 14.72
CA ASP A 110 -4.71 12.12 15.06
C ASP A 110 -5.71 12.73 14.06
N TRP A 111 -5.25 13.62 13.16
CA TRP A 111 -6.05 14.23 12.08
C TRP A 111 -5.98 13.44 10.76
N PHE A 112 -5.42 12.23 10.79
CA PHE A 112 -5.46 11.26 9.70
C PHE A 112 -6.50 10.18 10.03
N VAL A 113 -7.61 10.15 9.30
CA VAL A 113 -8.74 9.24 9.54
C VAL A 113 -8.69 8.06 8.58
N PHE A 114 -8.73 6.84 9.11
CA PHE A 114 -8.69 5.57 8.37
C PHE A 114 -9.28 4.44 9.25
N TYR A 115 -9.27 3.18 8.81
CA TYR A 115 -9.87 2.07 9.58
C TYR A 115 -9.34 1.89 11.01
N GLY A 116 -8.06 2.21 11.26
CA GLY A 116 -7.43 2.10 12.58
C GLY A 116 -7.64 3.32 13.48
N GLN A 117 -8.04 4.45 12.90
CA GLN A 117 -8.39 5.69 13.58
C GLN A 117 -9.61 6.29 12.90
N ASP A 118 -10.79 5.77 13.24
CA ASP A 118 -12.01 5.92 12.46
C ASP A 118 -12.73 7.26 12.67
N VAL A 119 -12.27 8.12 13.58
CA VAL A 119 -12.89 9.42 13.89
C VAL A 119 -11.81 10.48 14.12
N SER A 120 -12.02 11.67 13.56
CA SER A 120 -11.14 12.83 13.79
C SER A 120 -11.27 13.39 15.22
N PRO A 121 -10.30 14.18 15.72
CA PRO A 121 -10.31 14.66 17.12
C PRO A 121 -11.51 15.60 17.41
N ASP A 122 -11.92 16.38 16.41
CA ASP A 122 -13.10 17.25 16.45
C ASP A 122 -14.43 16.51 16.19
N ARG A 123 -14.36 15.19 15.90
CA ARG A 123 -15.50 14.32 15.57
C ARG A 123 -16.31 14.80 14.37
N SER A 124 -15.68 15.60 13.50
CA SER A 124 -16.28 16.09 12.28
C SER A 124 -16.20 15.07 11.16
N VAL A 125 -15.15 14.24 11.11
CA VAL A 125 -14.93 13.22 10.08
C VAL A 125 -14.97 11.83 10.71
N ARG A 126 -15.67 10.91 10.07
CA ARG A 126 -15.75 9.50 10.48
C ARG A 126 -15.62 8.56 9.30
N PHE A 127 -14.76 7.56 9.41
CA PHE A 127 -14.65 6.44 8.50
C PHE A 127 -15.51 5.26 8.98
N TYR A 128 -16.05 4.48 8.04
CA TYR A 128 -16.56 3.14 8.29
C TYR A 128 -16.67 2.33 6.99
N SER A 129 -16.62 1.01 7.11
CA SER A 129 -16.97 0.08 6.02
C SER A 129 -18.38 -0.46 6.21
N ASN A 130 -19.08 -0.73 5.10
CA ASN A 130 -20.40 -1.37 5.16
C ASN A 130 -20.54 -2.35 4.00
N SER A 131 -20.29 -3.64 4.28
CA SER A 131 -20.34 -4.70 3.27
C SER A 131 -21.73 -4.93 2.66
N ALA A 132 -22.80 -4.40 3.26
CA ALA A 132 -24.15 -4.43 2.72
C ALA A 132 -24.54 -3.13 1.98
N GLY A 133 -23.64 -2.15 1.95
CA GLY A 133 -23.82 -0.88 1.25
C GLY A 133 -23.61 -0.99 -0.26
N GLU A 134 -23.95 0.10 -0.97
CA GLU A 134 -23.67 0.23 -2.41
C GLU A 134 -22.19 0.51 -2.70
N ASP A 135 -21.44 0.96 -1.70
CA ASP A 135 -20.01 1.27 -1.76
C ASP A 135 -19.29 0.45 -0.69
N ARG A 136 -17.97 0.28 -0.83
CA ARG A 136 -17.18 -0.54 0.09
C ARG A 136 -16.91 0.20 1.40
N GLU A 137 -16.54 1.46 1.26
CA GLU A 137 -16.12 2.31 2.36
C GLU A 137 -16.73 3.70 2.28
N TYR A 138 -16.89 4.29 3.45
CA TYR A 138 -17.56 5.55 3.63
C TYR A 138 -16.77 6.49 4.52
N ILE A 139 -16.80 7.78 4.17
CA ILE A 139 -16.32 8.86 5.03
C ILE A 139 -17.45 9.87 5.20
N GLU A 140 -17.94 10.02 6.42
CA GLU A 140 -18.93 11.03 6.79
C GLU A 140 -18.24 12.28 7.30
N ILE A 141 -18.81 13.44 6.95
CA ILE A 141 -18.30 14.75 7.35
C ILE A 141 -19.44 15.62 7.86
N ASP A 142 -19.31 16.10 9.09
CA ASP A 142 -20.15 17.13 9.71
C ASP A 142 -19.41 18.48 9.65
N LEU A 143 -19.72 19.27 8.61
CA LEU A 143 -19.09 20.55 8.31
C LEU A 143 -19.25 21.58 9.44
N THR A 144 -20.22 21.41 10.33
CA THR A 144 -20.44 22.32 11.47
C THR A 144 -19.47 22.09 12.62
N LYS A 145 -18.83 20.92 12.64
CA LYS A 145 -17.87 20.53 13.68
C LYS A 145 -16.43 20.63 13.24
N VAL A 146 -16.19 20.79 11.93
CA VAL A 146 -14.84 20.90 11.38
C VAL A 146 -14.12 22.05 12.08
N ASN A 147 -13.00 21.72 12.73
CA ASN A 147 -12.18 22.70 13.40
C ASN A 147 -11.83 23.85 12.44
N PRO A 148 -12.01 25.12 12.83
CA PRO A 148 -11.73 26.27 12.00
C PRO A 148 -10.33 26.31 11.38
N ASP A 149 -9.33 25.67 11.99
CA ASP A 149 -7.97 25.60 11.44
C ASP A 149 -7.86 24.69 10.22
N ILE A 150 -8.77 23.72 10.07
CA ILE A 150 -8.84 22.82 8.92
C ILE A 150 -9.42 23.55 7.71
N LYS A 151 -8.65 23.56 6.63
CA LYS A 151 -9.02 24.24 5.36
C LYS A 151 -9.31 23.25 4.24
N ARG A 152 -8.92 21.99 4.40
CA ARG A 152 -9.00 20.98 3.36
C ARG A 152 -9.07 19.58 3.97
N ILE A 153 -9.87 18.71 3.36
CA ILE A 153 -9.96 17.30 3.68
C ILE A 153 -9.63 16.56 2.39
N VAL A 154 -8.51 15.83 2.38
CA VAL A 154 -8.00 15.11 1.22
C VAL A 154 -8.31 13.63 1.36
N PHE A 155 -8.88 13.03 0.32
CA PHE A 155 -9.21 11.61 0.29
C PHE A 155 -8.20 10.84 -0.54
N VAL A 156 -7.67 9.77 0.03
CA VAL A 156 -6.62 8.95 -0.58
C VAL A 156 -7.07 7.50 -0.59
N LEU A 157 -6.85 6.83 -1.73
CA LEU A 157 -6.90 5.37 -1.82
C LEU A 157 -5.48 4.82 -1.79
N THR A 158 -5.25 3.77 -1.02
CA THR A 158 -3.96 3.07 -0.92
C THR A 158 -4.15 1.57 -1.05
N ILE A 159 -3.15 0.85 -1.57
CA ILE A 159 -3.11 -0.62 -1.48
C ILE A 159 -2.28 -1.00 -0.25
N HIS A 160 -2.84 -1.83 0.63
CA HIS A 160 -2.09 -2.36 1.77
C HIS A 160 -0.92 -3.23 1.28
N GLU A 161 0.27 -3.04 1.87
CA GLU A 161 1.51 -3.77 1.53
C GLU A 161 1.84 -3.79 0.02
N ALA A 162 1.55 -2.69 -0.69
CA ALA A 162 1.69 -2.59 -2.14
C ALA A 162 3.11 -2.98 -2.63
N TYR A 163 4.15 -2.55 -1.92
CA TYR A 163 5.53 -2.80 -2.31
C TYR A 163 5.96 -4.24 -2.04
N GLU A 164 5.66 -4.76 -0.85
CA GLU A 164 5.98 -6.12 -0.43
C GLU A 164 5.32 -7.14 -1.36
N GLN A 165 4.06 -6.88 -1.72
CA GLN A 165 3.25 -7.79 -2.53
C GLN A 165 3.29 -7.49 -4.04
N ARG A 166 4.00 -6.43 -4.45
CA ARG A 166 4.12 -5.94 -5.83
C ARG A 166 2.76 -5.66 -6.47
N LEU A 167 1.86 -5.07 -5.70
CA LEU A 167 0.52 -4.66 -6.11
C LEU A 167 0.54 -3.21 -6.58
N ASN A 168 -0.36 -2.87 -7.49
CA ASN A 168 -0.44 -1.51 -8.03
C ASN A 168 -1.84 -1.22 -8.59
N PHE A 169 -2.09 0.05 -8.91
CA PHE A 169 -3.39 0.53 -9.33
C PHE A 169 -3.85 -0.03 -10.69
N SER A 170 -2.99 -0.63 -11.52
CA SER A 170 -3.46 -1.35 -12.73
C SER A 170 -4.24 -2.63 -12.41
N MET A 171 -4.15 -3.12 -11.17
CA MET A 171 -4.93 -4.25 -10.67
C MET A 171 -6.30 -3.82 -10.11
N ILE A 172 -6.55 -2.52 -10.01
CA ILE A 172 -7.81 -1.95 -9.56
C ILE A 172 -8.67 -1.67 -10.80
N GLN A 173 -9.97 -1.89 -10.66
CA GLN A 173 -10.97 -1.66 -11.68
C GLN A 173 -12.12 -0.83 -11.12
N ASP A 174 -12.77 -0.06 -11.99
CA ASP A 174 -14.00 0.66 -11.66
C ASP A 174 -13.94 1.50 -10.37
N ALA A 175 -12.78 2.04 -10.02
CA ALA A 175 -12.64 2.85 -8.82
C ALA A 175 -13.41 4.18 -8.96
N TYR A 176 -14.17 4.55 -7.94
CA TYR A 176 -14.97 5.77 -7.94
C TYR A 176 -15.14 6.37 -6.54
N MET A 177 -15.55 7.65 -6.52
CA MET A 177 -16.01 8.39 -5.35
C MET A 177 -17.38 8.99 -5.66
N ARG A 178 -18.34 8.82 -4.76
CA ARG A 178 -19.64 9.51 -4.77
C ARG A 178 -19.71 10.45 -3.57
N ILE A 179 -20.34 11.59 -3.75
CA ILE A 179 -20.65 12.53 -2.67
C ILE A 179 -22.16 12.55 -2.51
N LEU A 180 -22.62 12.21 -1.31
CA LEU A 180 -24.02 12.11 -0.96
C LEU A 180 -24.40 13.21 0.03
N ASP A 181 -25.61 13.73 -0.13
CA ASP A 181 -26.24 14.64 0.82
C ASP A 181 -26.75 13.91 2.09
N PRO A 182 -27.31 14.61 3.09
CA PRO A 182 -27.88 13.98 4.29
C PRO A 182 -29.06 13.04 4.02
N GLN A 183 -29.69 13.13 2.85
CA GLN A 183 -30.79 12.28 2.40
C GLN A 183 -30.28 11.08 1.57
N ASN A 184 -28.97 10.85 1.55
CA ASN A 184 -28.29 9.83 0.75
C ASN A 184 -28.54 9.95 -0.76
N GLN A 185 -28.84 11.15 -1.26
CA GLN A 185 -28.87 11.41 -2.70
C GLN A 185 -27.48 11.75 -3.20
N VAL A 186 -27.10 11.18 -4.34
CA VAL A 186 -25.79 11.45 -4.94
C VAL A 186 -25.80 12.86 -5.55
N VAL A 187 -25.04 13.76 -4.95
CA VAL A 187 -24.84 15.14 -5.42
C VAL A 187 -23.86 15.15 -6.58
N TYR A 188 -22.73 14.45 -6.42
CA TYR A 188 -21.66 14.34 -7.42
C TYR A 188 -21.07 12.95 -7.44
N SER A 189 -20.47 12.60 -8.56
CA SER A 189 -19.66 11.40 -8.69
C SER A 189 -18.37 11.67 -9.45
N TYR A 190 -17.36 10.85 -9.20
CA TYR A 190 -16.10 10.86 -9.93
C TYR A 190 -15.64 9.42 -10.12
N ARG A 191 -15.46 9.00 -11.37
CA ARG A 191 -14.85 7.71 -11.70
C ARG A 191 -13.41 7.92 -12.08
N MET A 192 -12.52 7.16 -11.46
CA MET A 192 -11.10 7.17 -11.81
C MET A 192 -10.91 6.58 -13.22
N GLN A 193 -10.04 7.23 -14.01
CA GLN A 193 -9.63 6.76 -15.33
C GLN A 193 -8.15 6.38 -15.38
N GLU A 194 -7.36 6.91 -14.45
CA GLU A 194 -5.90 6.84 -14.42
C GLU A 194 -5.43 5.76 -13.43
N LEU A 195 -5.65 4.50 -13.78
CA LEU A 195 -5.29 3.33 -12.98
C LEU A 195 -4.08 2.63 -13.60
N TYR A 196 -2.88 2.97 -13.12
CA TYR A 196 -1.61 2.62 -13.78
C TYR A 196 -0.72 1.68 -12.95
N ALA A 197 0.18 0.98 -13.65
CA ALA A 197 1.06 -0.02 -13.05
C ALA A 197 2.16 0.58 -12.14
N ASN A 198 2.48 1.85 -12.33
CA ASN A 198 3.48 2.61 -11.58
C ASN A 198 2.86 3.45 -10.45
N VAL A 199 1.63 3.13 -10.02
CA VAL A 199 0.92 3.87 -8.99
C VAL A 199 0.55 2.91 -7.87
N THR A 200 0.89 3.29 -6.64
CA THR A 200 0.66 2.50 -5.42
C THR A 200 -0.23 3.23 -4.40
N SER A 201 -0.38 4.55 -4.55
CA SER A 201 -1.43 5.33 -3.88
C SER A 201 -1.98 6.45 -4.77
N MET A 202 -3.18 6.91 -4.46
CA MET A 202 -3.92 7.86 -5.29
C MET A 202 -4.71 8.84 -4.44
N THR A 203 -4.47 10.12 -4.65
CA THR A 203 -5.38 11.16 -4.14
C THR A 203 -6.60 11.23 -5.06
N ILE A 204 -7.74 10.69 -4.61
CA ILE A 204 -8.96 10.63 -5.45
C ILE A 204 -9.64 12.00 -5.55
N GLY A 205 -9.65 12.77 -4.47
CA GLY A 205 -10.32 14.06 -4.43
C GLY A 205 -10.08 14.81 -3.13
N GLU A 206 -10.56 16.04 -3.08
CA GLU A 206 -10.50 16.88 -1.89
C GLU A 206 -11.80 17.69 -1.74
N ILE A 207 -12.16 17.94 -0.48
CA ILE A 207 -13.13 18.97 -0.10
C ILE A 207 -12.34 20.10 0.57
N TYR A 208 -12.51 21.34 0.12
CA TYR A 208 -11.72 22.46 0.60
C TYR A 208 -12.55 23.72 0.81
N LEU A 209 -12.17 24.52 1.79
CA LEU A 209 -12.81 25.79 2.10
C LEU A 209 -12.21 26.89 1.24
N HIS A 210 -13.05 27.59 0.48
CA HIS A 210 -12.66 28.70 -0.36
C HIS A 210 -13.64 29.85 -0.21
N ASN A 211 -13.17 31.00 0.26
CA ASN A 211 -14.00 32.20 0.52
C ASN A 211 -15.24 31.90 1.38
N GLY A 212 -15.09 31.07 2.41
CA GLY A 212 -16.17 30.70 3.33
C GLY A 212 -17.14 29.64 2.80
N GLN A 213 -16.90 29.09 1.60
CA GLN A 213 -17.72 28.03 1.01
C GLN A 213 -16.90 26.76 0.81
N TRP A 214 -17.46 25.61 1.19
CA TRP A 214 -16.87 24.31 0.90
C TRP A 214 -17.06 23.95 -0.58
N LYS A 215 -15.98 23.47 -1.18
CA LYS A 215 -15.91 23.08 -2.60
C LYS A 215 -15.34 21.68 -2.73
N VAL A 216 -15.74 21.00 -3.80
CA VAL A 216 -15.24 19.69 -4.20
C VAL A 216 -14.25 19.87 -5.34
N ASN A 217 -13.18 19.09 -5.33
CA ASN A 217 -12.25 18.97 -6.44
C ASN A 217 -11.83 17.49 -6.61
N PRO A 218 -12.25 16.79 -7.66
CA PRO A 218 -11.66 15.50 -8.02
C PRO A 218 -10.22 15.71 -8.45
N VAL A 219 -9.28 14.97 -7.87
CA VAL A 219 -7.85 15.16 -8.09
C VAL A 219 -7.30 14.07 -9.01
N GLY A 220 -7.51 12.79 -8.67
CA GLY A 220 -7.03 11.66 -9.46
C GLY A 220 -5.52 11.70 -9.73
N ASN A 221 -4.72 12.12 -8.76
CA ASN A 221 -3.25 12.14 -8.87
C ASN A 221 -2.65 10.93 -8.17
N GLY A 222 -2.09 10.02 -8.96
CA GLY A 222 -1.43 8.80 -8.50
C GLY A 222 0.07 9.02 -8.32
N VAL A 223 0.64 8.38 -7.31
CA VAL A 223 2.08 8.41 -7.05
C VAL A 223 2.62 7.00 -6.86
N ASP A 224 3.89 6.82 -7.19
CA ASP A 224 4.67 5.63 -6.79
C ASP A 224 5.20 5.85 -5.37
N GLN A 225 4.27 5.99 -4.44
CA GLN A 225 4.51 6.06 -3.01
C GLN A 225 3.37 5.33 -2.31
N ASP A 226 3.69 4.51 -1.32
CA ASP A 226 2.69 3.84 -0.49
C ASP A 226 2.03 4.83 0.48
N LEU A 227 1.24 4.31 1.43
CA LEU A 227 0.65 5.10 2.49
C LEU A 227 1.71 5.92 3.26
N ALA A 228 2.92 5.40 3.43
CA ALA A 228 3.98 6.10 4.15
C ALA A 228 4.45 7.36 3.43
N GLY A 229 4.59 7.32 2.11
CA GLY A 229 4.88 8.52 1.34
C GLY A 229 3.73 9.54 1.37
N GLN A 230 2.48 9.10 1.33
CA GLN A 230 1.31 10.00 1.49
C GLN A 230 1.30 10.67 2.87
N CYS A 231 1.59 9.91 3.93
CA CYS A 231 1.78 10.44 5.28
C CYS A 231 2.88 11.52 5.32
N ALA A 232 4.03 11.29 4.68
CA ALA A 232 5.09 12.30 4.58
C ALA A 232 4.64 13.56 3.80
N ILE A 233 3.90 13.39 2.71
CA ILE A 233 3.31 14.50 1.94
C ILE A 233 2.37 15.34 2.78
N TYR A 234 1.60 14.73 3.69
CA TYR A 234 0.62 15.44 4.52
C TYR A 234 1.06 15.71 5.96
N GLY A 235 2.27 15.30 6.35
CA GLY A 235 2.89 15.66 7.63
C GLY A 235 2.55 14.74 8.80
N VAL A 236 2.10 13.52 8.52
CA VAL A 236 1.92 12.47 9.53
C VAL A 236 3.29 11.83 9.82
N GLN A 237 3.65 11.70 11.10
CA GLN A 237 4.87 11.03 11.53
C GLN A 237 4.61 9.54 11.74
N ILE A 238 5.15 8.70 10.85
CA ILE A 238 5.13 7.26 11.03
C ILE A 238 6.33 6.93 11.93
N CYS A 239 6.03 6.58 13.19
CA CYS A 239 7.00 6.22 14.21
C CYS A 239 7.17 4.70 14.29
#